data_AF-A0A945K1L2-F1
#
_entry.id   AF-A0A945K1L2-F1
#
_cell.length_a   1.000
_cell.length_b   1.000
_cell.length_c   1.000
_cell.angle_alpha   90.00
_cell.angle_beta   90.00
_cell.angle_gamma   90.00
#
_symmetry.space_group_name_H-M   'P 1'
#
loop_
_entity.id
_entity.type
_entity.pdbx_description
1 polymer ?
#
loop_
_entity_poly.entity_id
_entity_poly.type
_entity_poly.pdbx_seq_one_letter_code
_entity_poly.pdbx_strand_id
1 'polypeptide(L)'
;MTGETSYLSSALRTELWTSLGDRLRGGAALCTNGDFLDTLSEIYEEITGDVAPELVRQEIQQMVAAVNQAHPETYLAKGVQNGIARAFEEGVRRLNWDIDKIQTAGAGTMRRFRQKDSVRELFADANLQPEQISVADCVQQVIQEVAPDREQGTRPERERPAFRPDLKVQTPPPDDEPTAPAGAIDAETQALVESGEVDAAEVKRRAEAQQKRQSELEEREMGKAYSSDRIKSYVDQGVVSEEEGEKLEELGKVDARVKNGEITEEEAAEIRNTLMEKGARDKIERQVREAVADSVRYLQVFESMQKINPQYHDAIGFLIQHKNVVVATDGGSVDFAPAIKGLMEDVDLLDDVLNIMERKDQELRMISVRLHPYSSIMSRGIERIGNMTIEESFVEDLEKLDSEGMSDRLSSPDQMQRVRPAADMRCMISLVDHVSKRTRFRKELRLLRISKQLEEFYQGTSDMKEARHQAEGFLNRRLRRLFPDMNADEAAELKQRSTEMMDQLEQRIIDERKSEVEAKRTKVEEAQAKKPAEGGDDDMELSEDEIKSGVQIGRVEMRVAGSSRRIPTKIMPDPDDPEKMCIASRDPDTRDIVPAKRRGAVRYIEKARDGTWREGR
;
A
#
# COMPACT_ATOMS: atom_id res chain seq x y z
N MET A 1 -25.41 -6.49 -37.39
CA MET A 1 -26.41 -5.91 -36.47
C MET A 1 -27.34 -7.02 -36.03
N THR A 2 -27.06 -7.63 -34.88
CA THR A 2 -27.98 -8.50 -34.13
C THR A 2 -28.10 -7.84 -32.78
N GLY A 3 -29.10 -6.95 -32.64
CA GLY A 3 -29.35 -6.26 -31.39
C GLY A 3 -29.85 -7.27 -30.37
N GLU A 4 -29.03 -7.61 -29.38
CA GLU A 4 -29.48 -8.30 -28.17
C GLU A 4 -30.46 -7.37 -27.46
N THR A 5 -31.76 -7.63 -27.64
CA THR A 5 -32.80 -7.06 -26.78
C THR A 5 -32.70 -7.75 -25.43
N SER A 6 -31.79 -7.24 -24.59
CA SER A 6 -31.71 -7.55 -23.17
C SER A 6 -33.01 -7.10 -22.49
N TYR A 7 -33.79 -8.02 -21.94
CA TYR A 7 -35.01 -7.72 -21.19
C TYR A 7 -34.70 -7.20 -19.78
N LEU A 8 -33.49 -7.46 -19.27
CA LEU A 8 -32.98 -6.84 -18.05
C LEU A 8 -32.11 -5.62 -18.38
N SER A 9 -32.33 -4.51 -17.67
CA SER A 9 -31.42 -3.37 -17.74
C SER A 9 -30.08 -3.72 -17.05
N SER A 10 -28.99 -3.06 -17.46
CA SER A 10 -27.69 -3.26 -16.81
C SER A 10 -27.73 -2.92 -15.32
N ALA A 11 -28.53 -1.94 -14.91
CA ALA A 11 -28.70 -1.55 -13.51
C ALA A 11 -29.38 -2.67 -12.71
N LEU A 12 -30.47 -3.24 -13.26
CA LEU A 12 -31.21 -4.32 -12.61
C LEU A 12 -30.39 -5.61 -12.51
N ARG A 13 -29.57 -5.93 -13.53
CA ARG A 13 -28.63 -7.06 -13.46
C ARG A 13 -27.63 -6.89 -12.30
N THR A 14 -27.05 -5.71 -12.14
CA THR A 14 -26.11 -5.43 -11.04
C THR A 14 -26.78 -5.54 -9.67
N GLU A 15 -27.99 -5.02 -9.54
CA GLU A 15 -28.77 -5.06 -8.31
C GLU A 15 -29.11 -6.51 -7.92
N LEU A 16 -29.60 -7.31 -8.88
CA LEU A 16 -29.87 -8.74 -8.70
C LEU A 16 -28.67 -9.52 -8.16
N TRP A 17 -27.48 -9.32 -8.75
CA TRP A 17 -26.26 -10.01 -8.29
C TRP A 17 -25.72 -9.47 -6.96
N THR A 18 -25.95 -8.19 -6.67
CA THR A 18 -25.56 -7.59 -5.39
C THR A 18 -26.41 -8.15 -4.25
N SER A 19 -27.72 -8.17 -4.41
CA SER A 19 -28.66 -8.75 -3.45
C SER A 19 -28.46 -10.26 -3.28
N LEU A 20 -28.14 -10.99 -4.35
CA LEU A 20 -27.77 -12.41 -4.26
C LEU A 20 -26.48 -12.58 -3.46
N GLY A 21 -25.50 -11.70 -3.65
CA GLY A 21 -24.28 -11.65 -2.86
C GLY A 21 -24.56 -11.44 -1.37
N ASP A 22 -25.51 -10.58 -1.02
CA ASP A 22 -25.96 -10.38 0.36
C ASP A 22 -26.62 -11.64 0.94
N ARG A 23 -27.51 -12.30 0.19
CA ARG A 23 -28.12 -13.58 0.63
C ARG A 23 -27.06 -14.67 0.85
N LEU A 24 -26.06 -14.76 -0.01
CA LEU A 24 -24.93 -15.69 0.14
C LEU A 24 -24.04 -15.34 1.34
N ARG A 25 -23.81 -14.06 1.63
CA ARG A 25 -23.14 -13.60 2.85
C ARG A 25 -23.93 -13.96 4.11
N GLY A 26 -25.27 -13.88 4.03
CA GLY A 26 -26.20 -14.31 5.08
C GLY A 26 -26.36 -15.84 5.22
N GLY A 27 -25.58 -16.65 4.50
CA GLY A 27 -25.56 -18.10 4.67
C GLY A 27 -26.55 -18.88 3.81
N ALA A 28 -27.09 -18.31 2.73
CA ALA A 28 -27.92 -19.03 1.76
C ALA A 28 -27.12 -20.18 1.10
N ALA A 29 -27.66 -21.39 1.13
CA ALA A 29 -27.05 -22.56 0.50
C ALA A 29 -27.61 -22.72 -0.93
N LEU A 30 -26.79 -22.39 -1.93
CA LEU A 30 -27.13 -22.48 -3.35
C LEU A 30 -26.11 -23.38 -4.03
N CYS A 31 -26.53 -24.58 -4.43
CA CYS A 31 -25.62 -25.61 -4.92
C CYS A 31 -25.77 -25.85 -6.43
N THR A 32 -26.89 -25.44 -7.02
CA THR A 32 -27.22 -25.68 -8.43
C THR A 32 -27.66 -24.40 -9.13
N ASN A 33 -27.49 -24.34 -10.46
CA ASN A 33 -27.99 -23.22 -11.26
C ASN A 33 -29.52 -23.02 -11.12
N GLY A 34 -30.27 -24.07 -10.76
CA GLY A 34 -31.69 -23.97 -10.43
C GLY A 34 -31.92 -23.16 -9.15
N ASP A 35 -31.16 -23.43 -8.09
CA ASP A 35 -31.26 -22.69 -6.82
C ASP A 35 -30.95 -21.20 -7.02
N PHE A 36 -29.94 -20.90 -7.86
CA PHE A 36 -29.58 -19.54 -8.24
C PHE A 36 -30.68 -18.86 -9.05
N LEU A 37 -31.31 -19.57 -9.99
CA LEU A 37 -32.42 -19.06 -10.79
C LEU A 37 -33.63 -18.72 -9.92
N ASP A 38 -34.00 -19.62 -9.01
CA ASP A 38 -35.14 -19.41 -8.11
C ASP A 38 -34.87 -18.22 -7.18
N THR A 39 -33.69 -18.17 -6.57
CA THR A 39 -33.29 -17.06 -5.69
C THR A 39 -33.25 -15.72 -6.42
N LEU A 40 -32.71 -15.66 -7.63
CA LEU A 40 -32.68 -14.42 -8.42
C LEU A 40 -34.07 -14.03 -8.93
N SER A 41 -34.97 -14.99 -9.14
CA SER A 41 -36.36 -14.71 -9.50
C SER A 41 -37.12 -14.11 -8.30
N GLU A 42 -36.86 -14.59 -7.08
CA GLU A 42 -37.40 -14.00 -5.85
C GLU A 42 -36.87 -12.57 -5.65
N ILE A 43 -35.56 -12.35 -5.81
CA ILE A 43 -34.96 -11.01 -5.71
C ILE A 43 -35.54 -10.08 -6.78
N TYR A 44 -35.76 -10.58 -8.00
CA TYR A 44 -36.41 -9.79 -9.06
C TYR A 44 -37.81 -9.33 -8.62
N GLU A 45 -38.61 -10.23 -8.03
CA GLU A 45 -39.94 -9.89 -7.51
C GLU A 45 -39.86 -8.90 -6.34
N GLU A 46 -38.86 -9.01 -5.46
CA GLU A 46 -38.62 -8.05 -4.36
C GLU A 46 -38.27 -6.65 -4.86
N ILE A 47 -37.43 -6.54 -5.90
CA ILE A 47 -36.98 -5.25 -6.44
C ILE A 47 -38.08 -4.59 -7.29
N THR A 48 -38.71 -5.37 -8.16
CA THR A 48 -39.64 -4.84 -9.16
C THR A 48 -41.10 -4.83 -8.69
N GLY A 49 -41.43 -5.64 -7.69
CA GLY A 49 -42.81 -5.86 -7.23
C GLY A 49 -43.62 -6.82 -8.10
N ASP A 50 -43.05 -7.32 -9.20
CA ASP A 50 -43.71 -8.17 -10.19
C ASP A 50 -42.99 -9.53 -10.33
N VAL A 51 -43.77 -10.60 -10.51
CA VAL A 51 -43.22 -11.94 -10.80
C VAL A 51 -42.48 -11.93 -12.14
N ALA A 52 -41.24 -12.44 -12.15
CA ALA A 52 -40.41 -12.48 -13.34
C ALA A 52 -41.12 -13.18 -14.52
N PRO A 53 -41.37 -12.47 -15.64
CA PRO A 53 -41.92 -13.10 -16.84
C PRO A 53 -40.98 -14.19 -17.38
N GLU A 54 -41.53 -15.17 -18.10
CA GLU A 54 -40.75 -16.32 -18.61
C GLU A 54 -39.51 -15.91 -19.43
N LEU A 55 -39.62 -14.83 -20.21
CA LEU A 55 -38.49 -14.28 -20.98
C LEU A 55 -37.37 -13.73 -20.07
N VAL A 56 -37.74 -13.09 -18.96
CA VAL A 56 -36.79 -12.59 -17.96
C VAL A 56 -36.18 -13.75 -17.19
N ARG A 57 -36.97 -14.76 -16.82
CA ARG A 57 -36.49 -15.97 -16.15
C ARG A 57 -35.48 -16.72 -17.02
N GLN A 58 -35.72 -16.83 -18.33
CA GLN A 58 -34.76 -17.42 -19.28
C GLN A 58 -33.47 -16.60 -19.39
N GLU A 59 -33.56 -15.27 -19.38
CA GLU A 59 -32.39 -14.40 -19.37
C GLU A 59 -31.57 -14.53 -18.07
N ILE A 60 -32.24 -14.58 -16.91
CA ILE A 60 -31.59 -14.86 -15.61
C ILE A 60 -30.91 -16.22 -15.65
N GLN A 61 -31.57 -17.25 -16.17
CA GLN A 61 -31.00 -18.60 -16.27
C GLN A 61 -29.72 -18.62 -17.12
N GLN A 62 -29.72 -17.94 -18.27
CA GLN A 62 -28.54 -17.82 -19.12
C GLN A 62 -27.42 -17.05 -18.43
N MET A 63 -27.77 -15.97 -17.74
CA MET A 63 -26.84 -15.16 -16.96
C MET A 63 -26.18 -15.97 -15.83
N VAL A 64 -26.97 -16.74 -15.06
CA VAL A 64 -26.47 -17.63 -14.00
C VAL A 64 -25.54 -18.68 -14.58
N ALA A 65 -25.93 -19.35 -15.66
CA ALA A 65 -25.11 -20.37 -16.29
C ALA A 65 -23.79 -19.79 -16.78
N ALA A 66 -23.80 -18.60 -17.40
CA ALA A 66 -22.60 -17.93 -17.87
C ALA A 66 -21.67 -17.53 -16.71
N VAL A 67 -22.20 -16.93 -15.64
CA VAL A 67 -21.42 -16.50 -14.48
C VAL A 67 -20.83 -17.69 -13.72
N ASN A 68 -21.63 -18.72 -13.44
CA ASN A 68 -21.16 -19.89 -12.71
C ASN A 68 -20.17 -20.74 -13.53
N GLN A 69 -20.27 -20.73 -14.87
CA GLN A 69 -19.31 -21.40 -15.74
C GLN A 69 -17.99 -20.63 -15.86
N ALA A 70 -18.04 -19.30 -15.98
CA ALA A 70 -16.86 -18.46 -16.15
C ALA A 70 -16.11 -18.21 -14.82
N HIS A 71 -16.85 -18.05 -13.73
CA HIS A 71 -16.35 -17.64 -12.42
C HIS A 71 -16.99 -18.44 -11.26
N PRO A 72 -16.82 -19.78 -11.24
CA PRO A 72 -17.39 -20.62 -10.18
C PRO A 72 -16.90 -20.22 -8.77
N GLU A 73 -15.75 -19.59 -8.65
CA GLU A 73 -15.18 -19.07 -7.40
C GLU A 73 -15.96 -17.92 -6.77
N THR A 74 -16.79 -17.20 -7.53
CA THR A 74 -17.41 -15.94 -7.05
C THR A 74 -18.65 -16.23 -6.20
N TYR A 75 -19.65 -16.91 -6.78
CA TYR A 75 -20.95 -17.13 -6.14
C TYR A 75 -21.21 -18.61 -5.84
N LEU A 76 -20.92 -19.49 -6.81
CA LEU A 76 -21.16 -20.94 -6.69
C LEU A 76 -20.35 -21.57 -5.56
N ALA A 77 -19.05 -21.25 -5.46
CA ALA A 77 -18.19 -21.73 -4.37
C ALA A 77 -18.76 -21.34 -3.00
N LYS A 78 -19.24 -20.11 -2.84
CA LYS A 78 -19.80 -19.62 -1.58
C LYS A 78 -21.14 -20.29 -1.25
N GLY A 79 -22.02 -20.47 -2.24
CA GLY A 79 -23.29 -21.18 -2.06
C GLY A 79 -23.10 -22.65 -1.66
N VAL A 80 -22.17 -23.35 -2.30
CA VAL A 80 -21.79 -24.73 -1.94
C VAL A 80 -21.14 -24.79 -0.57
N GLN A 81 -20.28 -23.82 -0.23
CA GLN A 81 -19.67 -23.71 1.10
C GLN A 81 -20.74 -23.59 2.20
N ASN A 82 -21.74 -22.73 2.00
CA ASN A 82 -22.85 -22.57 2.93
C ASN A 82 -23.67 -23.86 3.07
N GLY A 83 -23.89 -24.60 1.97
CA GLY A 83 -24.55 -25.91 2.01
C GLY A 83 -23.76 -26.96 2.81
N ILE A 84 -22.43 -26.99 2.65
CA ILE A 84 -21.55 -27.87 3.42
C ILE A 84 -21.55 -27.49 4.90
N ALA A 85 -21.53 -26.19 5.21
CA ALA A 85 -21.61 -25.71 6.60
C ALA A 85 -22.91 -26.17 7.27
N ARG A 86 -24.07 -26.02 6.60
CA ARG A 86 -25.37 -26.52 7.11
C ARG A 86 -25.39 -28.03 7.33
N ALA A 87 -24.86 -28.81 6.39
CA ALA A 87 -24.78 -30.26 6.55
C ALA A 87 -23.87 -30.67 7.72
N PHE A 88 -22.79 -29.93 7.94
CA PHE A 88 -21.89 -30.14 9.07
C PHE A 88 -22.52 -29.74 10.40
N GLU A 89 -23.24 -28.62 10.44
CA GLU A 89 -24.03 -28.16 11.57
C GLU A 89 -25.07 -29.20 12.01
N GLU A 90 -25.81 -29.78 11.07
CA GLU A 90 -26.76 -30.86 11.35
C GLU A 90 -26.04 -32.09 11.95
N GLY A 91 -24.86 -32.43 11.42
CA GLY A 91 -24.00 -33.48 11.97
C GLY A 91 -23.51 -33.19 13.39
N VAL A 92 -23.12 -31.94 13.67
CA VAL A 92 -22.69 -31.43 14.97
C VAL A 92 -23.82 -31.50 15.98
N ARG A 93 -25.02 -31.02 15.62
CA ARG A 93 -26.23 -31.10 16.45
C ARG A 93 -26.61 -32.54 16.75
N ARG A 94 -26.60 -33.43 15.74
CA ARG A 94 -26.93 -34.85 15.93
C ARG A 94 -25.95 -35.56 16.88
N LEU A 95 -24.68 -35.14 16.88
CA LEU A 95 -23.63 -35.73 17.72
C LEU A 95 -23.43 -35.00 19.06
N ASN A 96 -24.22 -33.95 19.34
CA ASN A 96 -24.09 -33.08 20.52
C ASN A 96 -22.65 -32.63 20.77
N TRP A 97 -21.98 -32.09 19.75
CA TRP A 97 -20.65 -31.51 19.95
C TRP A 97 -20.76 -30.15 20.61
N ASP A 98 -19.95 -29.93 21.64
CA ASP A 98 -19.72 -28.61 22.22
C ASP A 98 -18.75 -27.79 21.35
N ILE A 99 -18.63 -26.49 21.66
CA ILE A 99 -17.80 -25.55 20.91
C ILE A 99 -16.33 -26.02 20.88
N ASP A 100 -15.82 -26.52 22.01
CA ASP A 100 -14.44 -27.00 22.14
C ASP A 100 -14.16 -28.19 21.21
N LYS A 101 -15.11 -29.12 21.10
CA LYS A 101 -15.01 -30.26 20.19
C LYS A 101 -15.16 -29.87 18.73
N ILE A 102 -15.97 -28.86 18.41
CA ILE A 102 -16.04 -28.30 17.06
C ILE A 102 -14.71 -27.62 16.69
N GLN A 103 -14.10 -26.87 17.59
CA GLN A 103 -12.80 -26.21 17.35
C GLN A 103 -11.66 -27.21 17.18
N THR A 104 -11.60 -28.25 18.02
CA THR A 104 -10.51 -29.24 18.00
C THR A 104 -10.67 -30.30 16.91
N ALA A 105 -11.89 -30.79 16.65
CA ALA A 105 -12.15 -31.89 15.72
C ALA A 105 -12.88 -31.50 14.43
N GLY A 106 -13.45 -30.29 14.36
CA GLY A 106 -14.27 -29.84 13.23
C GLY A 106 -13.47 -29.72 11.92
N ALA A 107 -12.31 -29.08 11.94
CA ALA A 107 -11.46 -28.96 10.75
C ALA A 107 -11.01 -30.33 10.21
N GLY A 108 -10.68 -31.27 11.11
CA GLY A 108 -10.33 -32.65 10.74
C GLY A 108 -11.51 -33.41 10.14
N THR A 109 -12.70 -33.24 10.69
CA THR A 109 -13.94 -33.87 10.21
C THR A 109 -14.36 -33.33 8.86
N MET A 110 -14.26 -32.01 8.67
CA MET A 110 -14.56 -31.35 7.40
C MET A 110 -13.57 -31.76 6.30
N ARG A 111 -12.28 -31.91 6.62
CA ARG A 111 -11.28 -32.44 5.68
C ARG A 111 -11.62 -33.87 5.24
N ARG A 112 -12.06 -34.74 6.16
CA ARG A 112 -12.52 -36.10 5.83
C ARG A 112 -13.83 -36.10 5.03
N PHE A 113 -14.75 -35.18 5.33
CA PHE A 113 -15.99 -35.02 4.58
C PHE A 113 -15.73 -34.60 3.13
N ARG A 114 -14.84 -33.62 2.92
CA ARG A 114 -14.37 -33.18 1.60
C ARG A 114 -13.70 -34.29 0.78
N GLN A 115 -13.11 -35.28 1.45
CA GLN A 115 -12.43 -36.42 0.81
C GLN A 115 -13.36 -37.57 0.42
N LYS A 116 -14.66 -37.53 0.80
CA LYS A 116 -15.63 -38.56 0.40
C LYS A 116 -15.90 -38.51 -1.11
N ASP A 117 -15.98 -39.68 -1.74
CA ASP A 117 -16.18 -39.80 -3.19
C ASP A 117 -17.44 -39.07 -3.67
N SER A 118 -18.55 -39.17 -2.95
CA SER A 118 -19.81 -38.48 -3.28
C SER A 118 -19.69 -36.94 -3.23
N VAL A 119 -18.80 -36.38 -2.40
CA VAL A 119 -18.59 -34.93 -2.30
C VAL A 119 -17.63 -34.46 -3.39
N ARG A 120 -16.68 -35.31 -3.78
CA ARG A 120 -15.78 -35.07 -4.92
C ARG A 120 -16.52 -35.12 -6.24
N GLU A 121 -17.48 -36.03 -6.39
CA GLU A 121 -18.40 -36.07 -7.54
C GLU A 121 -19.23 -34.78 -7.61
N LEU A 122 -19.80 -34.31 -6.48
CA LEU A 122 -20.52 -33.04 -6.44
C LEU A 122 -19.65 -31.83 -6.85
N PHE A 123 -18.38 -31.78 -6.42
CA PHE A 123 -17.47 -30.71 -6.84
C PHE A 123 -17.10 -30.79 -8.31
N ALA A 124 -16.92 -32.00 -8.84
CA ALA A 124 -16.67 -32.21 -10.27
C ALA A 124 -17.87 -31.77 -11.11
N ASP A 125 -19.09 -32.12 -10.69
CA ASP A 125 -20.34 -31.73 -11.35
C ASP A 125 -20.58 -30.21 -11.29
N ALA A 126 -20.14 -29.55 -10.22
CA ALA A 126 -20.21 -28.10 -10.04
C ALA A 126 -19.02 -27.33 -10.63
N ASN A 127 -18.04 -28.00 -11.26
CA ASN A 127 -16.79 -27.41 -11.74
C ASN A 127 -16.01 -26.62 -10.67
N LEU A 128 -16.07 -27.07 -9.41
CA LEU A 128 -15.37 -26.46 -8.28
C LEU A 128 -14.10 -27.22 -7.97
N GLN A 129 -12.99 -26.50 -7.80
CA GLN A 129 -11.80 -27.07 -7.21
C GLN A 129 -11.99 -27.17 -5.69
N PRO A 130 -11.66 -28.30 -5.05
CA PRO A 130 -11.90 -28.45 -3.62
C PRO A 130 -11.21 -27.36 -2.77
N GLU A 131 -10.11 -26.77 -3.25
CA GLU A 131 -9.36 -25.67 -2.62
C GLU A 131 -10.13 -24.36 -2.54
N GLN A 132 -11.15 -24.17 -3.37
CA GLN A 132 -12.01 -22.99 -3.37
C GLN A 132 -13.02 -22.98 -2.21
N ILE A 133 -13.19 -24.11 -1.51
CA ILE A 133 -14.05 -24.23 -0.33
C ILE A 133 -13.20 -24.09 0.93
N SER A 134 -13.38 -22.99 1.67
CA SER A 134 -12.67 -22.76 2.93
C SER A 134 -13.24 -23.63 4.05
N VAL A 135 -12.46 -24.63 4.46
CA VAL A 135 -12.78 -25.47 5.62
C VAL A 135 -12.84 -24.64 6.91
N ALA A 136 -11.99 -23.62 7.04
CA ALA A 136 -11.97 -22.75 8.21
C ALA A 136 -13.27 -21.96 8.30
N ASP A 137 -13.74 -21.39 7.19
CA ASP A 137 -14.97 -20.61 7.14
C ASP A 137 -16.20 -21.47 7.45
N CYS A 138 -16.27 -22.71 6.91
CA CYS A 138 -17.37 -23.62 7.24
C CYS A 138 -17.43 -23.92 8.74
N VAL A 139 -16.28 -24.18 9.37
CA VAL A 139 -16.22 -24.47 10.81
C VAL A 139 -16.58 -23.24 11.63
N GLN A 140 -16.09 -22.06 11.25
CA GLN A 140 -16.42 -20.80 11.91
C GLN A 140 -17.92 -20.47 11.79
N GLN A 141 -18.52 -20.68 10.63
CA GLN A 141 -19.96 -20.50 10.43
C GLN A 141 -20.77 -21.41 11.37
N VAL A 142 -20.38 -22.69 11.50
CA VAL A 142 -21.07 -23.60 12.44
C VAL A 142 -20.84 -23.24 13.90
N ILE A 143 -19.66 -22.72 14.27
CA ILE A 143 -19.42 -22.21 15.63
C ILE A 143 -20.37 -21.04 15.94
N GLN A 144 -20.58 -20.13 14.97
CA GLN A 144 -21.50 -19.01 15.13
C GLN A 144 -22.97 -19.45 15.28
N GLU A 145 -23.37 -20.54 14.60
CA GLU A 145 -24.74 -21.09 14.61
C GLU A 145 -25.01 -22.07 15.78
N VAL A 146 -23.98 -22.69 16.35
CA VAL A 146 -24.10 -23.65 17.47
C VAL A 146 -23.80 -22.99 18.82
N ALA A 147 -23.24 -21.76 18.82
CA ALA A 147 -23.20 -20.93 20.00
C ALA A 147 -24.64 -20.75 20.54
N PRO A 148 -24.87 -20.91 21.85
CA PRO A 148 -26.22 -20.99 22.41
C PRO A 148 -27.06 -19.76 22.05
N ASP A 149 -28.25 -20.03 21.50
CA ASP A 149 -29.30 -19.07 21.18
C ASP A 149 -29.53 -18.09 22.33
N ARG A 150 -29.15 -16.83 22.12
CA ARG A 150 -29.79 -15.71 22.79
C ARG A 150 -31.05 -15.34 22.04
N GLU A 151 -32.18 -15.87 22.55
CA GLU A 151 -33.56 -15.42 22.36
C GLU A 151 -33.95 -14.87 20.97
N GLN A 152 -34.69 -15.69 20.22
CA GLN A 152 -35.45 -15.26 19.04
C GLN A 152 -36.59 -14.31 19.41
N GLY A 153 -36.64 -13.16 18.74
CA GLY A 153 -37.80 -12.27 18.63
C GLY A 153 -38.06 -11.85 17.18
N THR A 154 -39.00 -12.53 16.52
CA THR A 154 -39.87 -12.12 15.39
C THR A 154 -39.37 -11.22 14.23
N ARG A 155 -39.40 -11.80 13.00
CA ARG A 155 -39.73 -11.29 11.63
C ARG A 155 -39.09 -9.95 11.14
N PRO A 156 -38.52 -9.88 9.92
CA PRO A 156 -37.70 -8.75 9.49
C PRO A 156 -38.54 -7.49 9.25
N GLU A 157 -38.32 -6.47 10.08
CA GLU A 157 -38.65 -5.09 9.75
C GLU A 157 -37.56 -4.53 8.82
N ARG A 158 -38.00 -3.77 7.81
CA ARG A 158 -37.20 -3.17 6.74
C ARG A 158 -35.85 -2.62 7.23
N GLU A 159 -34.75 -3.19 6.75
CA GLU A 159 -33.40 -2.70 7.03
C GLU A 159 -33.17 -1.32 6.42
N ARG A 160 -32.92 -0.34 7.30
CA ARG A 160 -32.26 0.93 6.93
C ARG A 160 -30.76 0.65 6.70
N PRO A 161 -30.05 1.45 5.89
CA PRO A 161 -28.67 1.17 5.49
C PRO A 161 -27.74 1.05 6.72
N ALA A 162 -27.17 -0.14 6.91
CA ALA A 162 -26.29 -0.45 8.03
C ALA A 162 -24.87 0.06 7.76
N PHE A 163 -24.54 1.23 8.29
CA PHE A 163 -23.21 1.47 8.85
C PHE A 163 -23.37 1.57 10.37
N ARG A 164 -23.46 0.40 11.01
CA ARG A 164 -23.27 0.26 12.46
C ARG A 164 -21.95 -0.46 12.68
N PRO A 165 -20.97 0.12 13.40
CA PRO A 165 -19.91 -0.68 13.99
C PRO A 165 -20.56 -1.59 15.03
N ASP A 166 -20.29 -2.89 14.97
CA ASP A 166 -20.86 -3.90 15.87
C ASP A 166 -20.69 -3.53 17.35
N LEU A 167 -21.76 -3.01 17.95
CA LEU A 167 -22.02 -3.08 19.39
C LEU A 167 -22.88 -4.32 19.65
N LYS A 168 -22.29 -5.51 19.48
CA LYS A 168 -22.82 -6.69 20.17
C LYS A 168 -22.28 -6.64 21.59
N VAL A 169 -23.19 -6.39 22.53
CA VAL A 169 -23.02 -6.53 23.98
C VAL A 169 -22.35 -7.89 24.26
N GLN A 170 -21.08 -7.87 24.63
CA GLN A 170 -20.51 -8.97 25.38
C GLN A 170 -21.19 -8.93 26.75
N THR A 171 -22.08 -9.87 27.01
CA THR A 171 -22.40 -10.16 28.41
C THR A 171 -21.16 -10.71 29.09
N PRO A 172 -20.92 -10.31 30.34
CA PRO A 172 -19.92 -10.98 31.15
C PRO A 172 -20.29 -12.47 31.32
N PRO A 173 -19.29 -13.35 31.49
CA PRO A 173 -19.55 -14.70 31.98
C PRO A 173 -20.24 -14.62 33.36
N PRO A 174 -21.03 -15.64 33.75
CA PRO A 174 -21.57 -15.72 35.10
C PRO A 174 -20.45 -15.61 36.14
N ASP A 175 -20.77 -15.00 37.29
CA ASP A 175 -19.87 -14.58 38.40
C ASP A 175 -19.01 -15.68 39.08
N ASP A 176 -18.83 -16.85 38.45
CA ASP A 176 -18.05 -17.97 38.99
C ASP A 176 -16.73 -18.27 38.26
N GLU A 177 -16.35 -17.49 37.23
CA GLU A 177 -14.99 -17.56 36.69
C GLU A 177 -14.07 -16.57 37.43
N PRO A 178 -12.94 -17.02 38.02
CA PRO A 178 -12.03 -16.15 38.74
C PRO A 178 -11.50 -15.10 37.77
N THR A 179 -11.88 -13.84 38.00
CA THR A 179 -11.37 -12.67 37.30
C THR A 179 -9.84 -12.75 37.27
N ALA A 180 -9.27 -12.98 36.09
CA ALA A 180 -7.82 -13.00 35.94
C ALA A 180 -7.26 -11.68 36.53
N PRO A 181 -6.23 -11.73 37.38
CA PRO A 181 -5.76 -10.56 38.09
C PRO A 181 -5.35 -9.48 37.09
N ALA A 182 -5.84 -8.25 37.30
CA ALA A 182 -5.42 -7.06 36.56
C ALA A 182 -3.88 -6.97 36.62
N GLY A 183 -3.24 -7.19 35.46
CA GLY A 183 -1.77 -7.29 35.35
C GLY A 183 -1.25 -8.65 34.87
N ALA A 184 -2.12 -9.64 34.60
CA ALA A 184 -1.73 -10.86 33.90
C ALA A 184 -1.31 -10.53 32.46
N ILE A 185 -0.01 -10.68 32.18
CA ILE A 185 0.53 -10.63 30.82
C ILE A 185 -0.09 -11.80 30.06
N ASP A 186 -0.77 -11.54 28.95
CA ASP A 186 -1.34 -12.60 28.12
C ASP A 186 -0.23 -13.53 27.60
N ALA A 187 -0.56 -14.80 27.38
CA ALA A 187 0.43 -15.84 27.01
C ALA A 187 1.23 -15.49 25.75
N GLU A 188 0.63 -14.74 24.82
CA GLU A 188 1.31 -14.29 23.61
C GLU A 188 2.26 -13.11 23.87
N THR A 189 1.93 -12.19 24.78
CA THR A 189 2.85 -11.14 25.23
C THR A 189 4.02 -11.73 26.02
N GLN A 190 3.77 -12.79 26.80
CA GLN A 190 4.82 -13.53 27.47
C GLN A 190 5.78 -14.18 26.46
N ALA A 191 5.27 -14.74 25.36
CA ALA A 191 6.10 -15.28 24.28
C ALA A 191 6.96 -14.20 23.58
N LEU A 192 6.48 -12.95 23.47
CA LEU A 192 7.25 -11.82 22.90
C LEU A 192 8.36 -11.32 23.84
N VAL A 193 8.12 -11.38 25.14
CA VAL A 193 9.15 -11.13 26.15
C VAL A 193 10.22 -12.22 26.08
N GLU A 194 9.80 -13.48 25.95
CA GLU A 194 10.69 -14.63 25.82
C GLU A 194 11.49 -14.61 24.49
N SER A 195 10.91 -14.10 23.40
CA SER A 195 11.62 -13.90 22.13
C SER A 195 12.57 -12.71 22.13
N GLY A 196 12.51 -11.85 23.15
CA GLY A 196 13.32 -10.64 23.27
C GLY A 196 12.87 -9.49 22.37
N GLU A 197 11.68 -9.57 21.76
CA GLU A 197 11.11 -8.46 20.97
C GLU A 197 10.70 -7.27 21.84
N VAL A 198 10.33 -7.53 23.10
CA VAL A 198 9.92 -6.51 24.08
C VAL A 198 10.52 -6.83 25.46
N ASP A 199 10.95 -5.79 26.18
CA ASP A 199 11.45 -5.94 27.55
C ASP A 199 10.32 -6.16 28.56
N ALA A 200 10.44 -7.18 29.42
CA ALA A 200 9.48 -7.52 30.47
C ALA A 200 9.24 -6.35 31.44
N ALA A 201 10.31 -5.64 31.80
CA ALA A 201 10.22 -4.49 32.71
C ALA A 201 9.42 -3.35 32.07
N GLU A 202 9.60 -3.16 30.75
CA GLU A 202 8.86 -2.15 29.99
C GLU A 202 7.38 -2.49 29.86
N VAL A 203 7.04 -3.76 29.58
CA VAL A 203 5.64 -4.22 29.52
C VAL A 203 4.94 -3.93 30.84
N LYS A 204 5.58 -4.27 31.97
CA LYS A 204 5.00 -4.05 33.31
C LYS A 204 4.87 -2.57 33.65
N ARG A 205 5.93 -1.78 33.47
CA ARG A 205 5.93 -0.32 33.71
C ARG A 205 4.82 0.36 32.92
N ARG A 206 4.64 -0.06 31.67
CA ARG A 206 3.62 0.50 30.78
C ARG A 206 2.21 0.08 31.19
N ALA A 207 1.99 -1.18 31.57
CA ALA A 207 0.69 -1.64 32.06
C ALA A 207 0.26 -0.82 33.30
N GLU A 208 1.16 -0.62 34.26
CA GLU A 208 0.90 0.21 35.45
C GLU A 208 0.61 1.67 35.11
N ALA A 209 1.43 2.28 34.24
CA ALA A 209 1.24 3.66 33.80
C ALA A 209 -0.10 3.85 33.06
N GLN A 210 -0.47 2.89 32.21
CA GLN A 210 -1.72 2.93 31.46
C GLN A 210 -2.93 2.67 32.34
N GLN A 211 -2.85 1.78 33.33
CA GLN A 211 -3.93 1.56 34.30
C GLN A 211 -4.19 2.83 35.11
N LYS A 212 -3.14 3.50 35.60
CA LYS A 212 -3.30 4.78 36.31
C LYS A 212 -3.97 5.82 35.40
N ARG A 213 -3.51 5.90 34.14
CA ARG A 213 -4.08 6.84 33.18
C ARG A 213 -5.52 6.51 32.80
N GLN A 214 -5.87 5.23 32.77
CA GLN A 214 -7.23 4.76 32.55
C GLN A 214 -8.18 5.33 33.61
N SER A 215 -7.83 5.18 34.88
CA SER A 215 -8.65 5.67 35.98
C SER A 215 -8.84 7.19 35.95
N GLU A 216 -7.78 7.94 35.60
CA GLU A 216 -7.85 9.40 35.42
C GLU A 216 -8.81 9.79 34.27
N LEU A 217 -8.77 9.04 33.16
CA LEU A 217 -9.68 9.25 32.02
C LEU A 217 -11.11 8.82 32.35
N GLU A 218 -11.31 7.68 33.03
CA GLU A 218 -12.64 7.23 33.48
C GLU A 218 -13.30 8.26 34.38
N GLU A 219 -12.57 8.82 35.36
CA GLU A 219 -13.09 9.87 36.24
C GLU A 219 -13.48 11.13 35.44
N ARG A 220 -12.61 11.56 34.51
CA ARG A 220 -12.85 12.72 33.64
C ARG A 220 -14.08 12.52 32.75
N GLU A 221 -14.18 11.38 32.10
CA GLU A 221 -15.22 11.06 31.13
C GLU A 221 -16.57 10.79 31.82
N MET A 222 -16.56 10.15 32.99
CA MET A 222 -17.76 10.02 33.84
C MET A 222 -18.26 11.39 34.31
N GLY A 223 -17.36 12.33 34.59
CA GLY A 223 -17.74 13.71 34.92
C GLY A 223 -18.48 14.44 33.78
N LYS A 224 -18.29 14.02 32.54
CA LYS A 224 -18.98 14.55 31.35
C LYS A 224 -20.20 13.73 30.94
N ALA A 225 -20.37 12.51 31.46
CA ALA A 225 -21.36 11.53 31.00
C ALA A 225 -22.80 12.02 31.06
N TYR A 226 -23.14 12.87 32.04
CA TYR A 226 -24.48 13.42 32.22
C TYR A 226 -24.69 14.78 31.52
N SER A 227 -23.80 15.19 30.61
CA SER A 227 -24.01 16.40 29.82
C SER A 227 -25.07 16.16 28.74
N SER A 228 -25.84 17.20 28.41
CA SER A 228 -26.93 17.11 27.42
C SER A 228 -26.44 16.59 26.07
N ASP A 229 -25.25 16.98 25.63
CA ASP A 229 -24.69 16.55 24.35
C ASP A 229 -24.31 15.06 24.35
N ARG A 230 -23.78 14.54 25.46
CA ARG A 230 -23.47 13.10 25.58
C ARG A 230 -24.71 12.23 25.71
N ILE A 231 -25.72 12.71 26.44
CA ILE A 231 -26.99 12.00 26.56
C ILE A 231 -27.64 11.84 25.19
N LYS A 232 -27.66 12.90 24.36
CA LYS A 232 -28.13 12.81 22.97
C LYS A 232 -27.34 11.76 22.17
N SER A 233 -26.02 11.76 22.33
CA SER A 233 -25.17 10.76 21.69
C SER A 233 -25.49 9.34 22.14
N TYR A 234 -25.76 9.10 23.43
CA TYR A 234 -26.17 7.79 23.95
C TYR A 234 -27.53 7.34 23.39
N VAL A 235 -28.47 8.26 23.23
CA VAL A 235 -29.77 8.01 22.58
C VAL A 235 -29.57 7.64 21.11
N ASP A 236 -28.80 8.42 20.36
CA ASP A 236 -28.50 8.17 18.94
C ASP A 236 -27.77 6.84 18.71
N GLN A 237 -26.93 6.44 19.67
CA GLN A 237 -26.23 5.15 19.68
C GLN A 237 -27.11 3.97 20.11
N GLY A 238 -28.29 4.24 20.68
CA GLY A 238 -29.17 3.23 21.27
C GLY A 238 -28.64 2.61 22.56
N VAL A 239 -27.71 3.28 23.24
CA VAL A 239 -27.23 2.89 24.59
C VAL A 239 -28.36 3.04 25.60
N VAL A 240 -29.16 4.10 25.43
CA VAL A 240 -30.38 4.39 26.21
C VAL A 240 -31.50 4.78 25.25
N SER A 241 -32.75 4.55 25.64
CA SER A 241 -33.92 5.04 24.91
C SER A 241 -34.11 6.56 25.08
N GLU A 242 -34.95 7.19 24.24
CA GLU A 242 -35.29 8.61 24.37
C GLU A 242 -35.85 8.95 25.76
N GLU A 243 -36.78 8.13 26.27
CA GLU A 243 -37.35 8.31 27.61
C GLU A 243 -36.32 8.14 28.74
N GLU A 244 -35.37 7.21 28.59
CA GLU A 244 -34.27 7.03 29.54
C GLU A 244 -33.28 8.18 29.47
N GLY A 245 -33.06 8.77 28.29
CA GLY A 245 -32.25 9.96 28.06
C GLY A 245 -32.80 11.20 28.77
N GLU A 246 -34.11 11.44 28.68
CA GLU A 246 -34.76 12.54 29.41
C GLU A 246 -34.58 12.39 30.93
N LYS A 247 -34.80 11.18 31.45
CA LYS A 247 -34.61 10.90 32.88
C LYS A 247 -33.15 11.02 33.31
N LEU A 248 -32.19 10.65 32.44
CA LEU A 248 -30.76 10.87 32.68
C LEU A 248 -30.41 12.36 32.76
N GLU A 249 -31.04 13.20 31.94
CA GLU A 249 -30.83 14.65 32.00
C GLU A 249 -31.37 15.23 33.32
N GLU A 250 -32.51 14.74 33.79
CA GLU A 250 -33.08 15.10 35.09
C GLU A 250 -32.19 14.62 36.26
N LEU A 251 -31.65 13.41 36.19
CA LEU A 251 -30.66 12.91 37.15
C LEU A 251 -29.41 13.79 37.17
N GLY A 252 -28.87 14.16 36.01
CA GLY A 252 -27.73 15.07 35.91
C GLY A 252 -27.99 16.45 36.54
N LYS A 253 -29.22 16.97 36.41
CA LYS A 253 -29.65 18.21 37.09
C LYS A 253 -29.70 18.03 38.60
N VAL A 254 -30.17 16.89 39.10
CA VAL A 254 -30.17 16.58 40.55
C VAL A 254 -28.74 16.52 41.09
N ASP A 255 -27.84 15.82 40.40
CA ASP A 255 -26.44 15.70 40.81
C ASP A 255 -25.71 17.07 40.79
N ALA A 256 -26.02 17.93 39.80
CA ALA A 256 -25.51 19.30 39.77
C ALA A 256 -26.00 20.12 40.97
N ARG A 257 -27.26 19.97 41.39
CA ARG A 257 -27.83 20.65 42.57
C ARG A 257 -27.19 20.18 43.88
N VAL A 258 -26.90 18.88 44.00
CA VAL A 258 -26.13 18.32 45.14
C VAL A 258 -24.74 18.93 45.18
N LYS A 259 -24.04 18.93 44.04
CA LYS A 259 -22.67 19.47 43.92
C LYS A 259 -22.59 20.96 44.24
N ASN A 260 -23.63 21.72 43.89
CA ASN A 260 -23.77 23.15 44.21
C ASN A 260 -24.21 23.40 45.67
N GLY A 261 -24.55 22.36 46.43
CA GLY A 261 -25.03 22.45 47.80
C GLY A 261 -26.46 22.98 47.93
N GLU A 262 -27.26 22.94 46.86
CA GLU A 262 -28.65 23.42 46.84
C GLU A 262 -29.63 22.43 47.49
N ILE A 263 -29.27 21.14 47.50
CA ILE A 263 -30.03 20.05 48.10
C ILE A 263 -29.08 19.12 48.85
N THR A 264 -29.58 18.47 49.90
CA THR A 264 -28.83 17.45 50.65
C THR A 264 -28.81 16.12 49.91
N GLU A 265 -27.86 15.23 50.27
CA GLU A 265 -27.76 13.88 49.68
C GLU A 265 -29.03 13.04 49.94
N GLU A 266 -29.68 13.26 51.10
CA GLU A 266 -30.94 12.60 51.48
C GLU A 266 -32.10 13.07 50.58
N GLU A 267 -32.25 14.39 50.37
CA GLU A 267 -33.25 14.95 49.45
C GLU A 267 -32.99 14.52 48.01
N ALA A 268 -31.73 14.45 47.59
CA ALA A 268 -31.37 13.96 46.27
C ALA A 268 -31.68 12.48 46.09
N ALA A 269 -31.56 11.65 47.13
CA ALA A 269 -31.94 10.25 47.07
C ALA A 269 -33.46 10.08 46.90
N GLU A 270 -34.26 10.89 47.59
CA GLU A 270 -35.73 10.91 47.42
C GLU A 270 -36.12 11.33 46.00
N ILE A 271 -35.52 12.38 45.48
CA ILE A 271 -35.77 12.85 44.11
C ILE A 271 -35.38 11.76 43.09
N ARG A 272 -34.19 11.14 43.23
CA ARG A 272 -33.73 10.05 42.35
C ARG A 272 -34.69 8.86 42.36
N ASN A 273 -35.20 8.46 43.52
CA ASN A 273 -36.15 7.35 43.65
C ASN A 273 -37.54 7.69 43.09
N THR A 274 -37.89 8.98 43.02
CA THR A 274 -39.15 9.45 42.42
C THR A 274 -39.06 9.49 40.89
N LEU A 275 -37.89 9.86 40.35
CA LEU A 275 -37.62 9.92 38.92
C LEU A 275 -37.59 8.54 38.27
N MET A 276 -37.00 7.55 38.95
CA MET A 276 -36.93 6.18 38.45
C MET A 276 -36.71 5.16 39.58
N GLU A 277 -37.20 3.94 39.34
CA GLU A 277 -36.93 2.81 40.23
C GLU A 277 -35.44 2.50 40.27
N LYS A 278 -34.95 2.11 41.47
CA LYS A 278 -33.53 1.82 41.70
C LYS A 278 -32.96 0.82 40.68
N GLY A 279 -33.69 -0.25 40.36
CA GLY A 279 -33.22 -1.25 39.39
C GLY A 279 -33.07 -0.71 37.96
N ALA A 280 -33.96 0.18 37.53
CA ALA A 280 -33.85 0.85 36.24
C ALA A 280 -32.68 1.84 36.21
N ARG A 281 -32.48 2.58 37.31
CA ARG A 281 -31.33 3.49 37.46
C ARG A 281 -30.00 2.75 37.40
N ASP A 282 -29.86 1.68 38.18
CA ASP A 282 -28.62 0.90 38.26
C ASP A 282 -28.31 0.25 36.88
N LYS A 283 -29.35 -0.14 36.12
CA LYS A 283 -29.20 -0.62 34.73
C LYS A 283 -28.67 0.46 33.79
N ILE A 284 -29.30 1.65 33.79
CA ILE A 284 -28.90 2.77 32.93
C ILE A 284 -27.48 3.24 33.28
N GLU A 285 -27.18 3.36 34.58
CA GLU A 285 -25.85 3.76 35.04
C GLU A 285 -24.77 2.76 34.57
N ARG A 286 -25.07 1.46 34.60
CA ARG A 286 -24.18 0.44 34.03
C ARG A 286 -23.96 0.64 32.52
N GLN A 287 -25.03 0.87 31.75
CA GLN A 287 -24.93 1.11 30.30
C GLN A 287 -24.09 2.36 29.98
N VAL A 288 -24.28 3.44 30.73
CA VAL A 288 -23.49 4.67 30.58
C VAL A 288 -22.03 4.43 30.96
N ARG A 289 -21.75 3.73 32.07
CA ARG A 289 -20.38 3.38 32.47
C ARG A 289 -19.67 2.52 31.41
N GLU A 290 -20.37 1.56 30.80
CA GLU A 290 -19.84 0.74 29.71
C GLU A 290 -19.50 1.59 28.47
N ALA A 291 -20.39 2.49 28.05
CA ALA A 291 -20.15 3.40 26.93
C ALA A 291 -18.97 4.36 27.19
N VAL A 292 -18.85 4.85 28.44
CA VAL A 292 -17.71 5.66 28.88
C VAL A 292 -16.42 4.83 28.86
N ALA A 293 -16.43 3.62 29.38
CA ALA A 293 -15.26 2.73 29.37
C ALA A 293 -14.77 2.45 27.94
N ASP A 294 -15.69 2.25 26.99
CA ASP A 294 -15.33 2.10 25.57
C ASP A 294 -14.68 3.37 25.01
N SER A 295 -15.24 4.55 25.30
CA SER A 295 -14.66 5.83 24.88
C SER A 295 -13.26 6.03 25.47
N VAL A 296 -13.07 5.68 26.74
CA VAL A 296 -11.76 5.74 27.43
C VAL A 296 -10.73 4.85 26.74
N ARG A 297 -11.10 3.64 26.30
CA ARG A 297 -10.17 2.75 25.58
C ARG A 297 -9.62 3.41 24.31
N TYR A 298 -10.47 4.07 23.52
CA TYR A 298 -10.02 4.81 22.34
C TYR A 298 -9.18 6.04 22.69
N LEU A 299 -9.54 6.77 23.75
CA LEU A 299 -8.74 7.93 24.21
C LEU A 299 -7.34 7.52 24.66
N GLN A 300 -7.20 6.41 25.38
CA GLN A 300 -5.89 5.89 25.77
C GLN A 300 -5.04 5.49 24.55
N VAL A 301 -5.68 4.87 23.55
CA VAL A 301 -5.01 4.52 22.29
C VAL A 301 -4.57 5.79 21.57
N PHE A 302 -5.43 6.79 21.46
CA PHE A 302 -5.09 8.08 20.84
C PHE A 302 -3.92 8.76 21.55
N GLU A 303 -3.98 8.95 22.88
CA GLU A 303 -2.88 9.54 23.68
C GLU A 303 -1.57 8.74 23.54
N SER A 304 -1.65 7.43 23.25
CA SER A 304 -0.47 6.60 22.99
C SER A 304 0.06 6.75 21.56
N MET A 305 -0.82 6.86 20.55
CA MET A 305 -0.42 7.11 19.16
C MET A 305 0.23 8.47 18.99
N GLN A 306 -0.17 9.48 19.77
CA GLN A 306 0.48 10.81 19.75
C GLN A 306 1.94 10.78 20.21
N LYS A 307 2.39 9.68 20.82
CA LYS A 307 3.80 9.50 21.23
C LYS A 307 4.68 8.93 20.11
N ILE A 308 4.09 8.56 18.97
CA ILE A 308 4.87 8.21 17.77
C ILE A 308 5.76 9.41 17.44
N ASN A 309 7.04 9.16 17.15
CA ASN A 309 7.96 10.24 16.83
C ASN A 309 7.47 11.00 15.57
N PRO A 310 7.33 12.34 15.63
CA PRO A 310 6.86 13.15 14.51
C PRO A 310 7.63 12.96 13.19
N GLN A 311 8.89 12.52 13.24
CA GLN A 311 9.66 12.22 12.03
C GLN A 311 8.98 11.19 11.13
N TYR A 312 8.14 10.29 11.69
CA TYR A 312 7.45 9.26 10.92
C TYR A 312 6.10 9.72 10.36
N HIS A 313 5.63 10.94 10.65
CA HIS A 313 4.31 11.40 10.22
C HIS A 313 4.17 11.43 8.70
N ASP A 314 5.19 11.89 7.96
CA ASP A 314 5.16 11.91 6.50
C ASP A 314 5.14 10.48 5.92
N ALA A 315 5.94 9.58 6.50
CA ALA A 315 5.92 8.15 6.15
C ALA A 315 4.57 7.49 6.43
N ILE A 316 3.91 7.84 7.54
CA ILE A 316 2.57 7.36 7.87
C ILE A 316 1.54 7.93 6.89
N GLY A 317 1.63 9.21 6.55
CA GLY A 317 0.79 9.87 5.53
C GLY A 317 0.91 9.17 4.18
N PHE A 318 2.14 8.86 3.76
CA PHE A 318 2.41 8.08 2.54
C PHE A 318 1.76 6.69 2.59
N LEU A 319 1.88 5.97 3.70
CA LEU A 319 1.23 4.66 3.88
C LEU A 319 -0.29 4.76 3.83
N ILE A 320 -0.89 5.84 4.32
CA ILE A 320 -2.33 6.11 4.26
C ILE A 320 -2.76 6.40 2.81
N GLN A 321 -2.01 7.22 2.06
CA GLN A 321 -2.25 7.47 0.63
C GLN A 321 -2.28 6.17 -0.18
N HIS A 322 -1.36 5.27 0.13
CA HIS A 322 -1.20 3.99 -0.55
C HIS A 322 -1.84 2.81 0.21
N LYS A 323 -2.78 3.07 1.13
CA LYS A 323 -3.37 2.06 2.03
C LYS A 323 -3.85 0.78 1.33
N ASN A 324 -4.51 0.92 0.19
CA ASN A 324 -5.03 -0.21 -0.60
C ASN A 324 -3.92 -1.14 -1.12
N VAL A 325 -2.75 -0.58 -1.41
CA VAL A 325 -1.57 -1.32 -1.86
C VAL A 325 -0.87 -1.98 -0.67
N VAL A 326 -0.78 -1.28 0.46
CA VAL A 326 -0.16 -1.77 1.69
C VAL A 326 -0.88 -3.00 2.24
N VAL A 327 -2.21 -3.03 2.21
CA VAL A 327 -3.03 -4.14 2.74
C VAL A 327 -3.42 -5.20 1.71
N ALA A 328 -2.86 -5.13 0.50
CA ALA A 328 -3.14 -6.07 -0.58
C ALA A 328 -2.76 -7.52 -0.21
N THR A 329 -3.63 -8.46 -0.57
CA THR A 329 -3.40 -9.91 -0.34
C THR A 329 -2.88 -10.63 -1.58
N ASP A 330 -2.37 -11.84 -1.39
CA ASP A 330 -1.70 -12.64 -2.42
C ASP A 330 -2.56 -13.01 -3.66
N GLY A 331 -3.89 -12.82 -3.60
CA GLY A 331 -4.83 -13.15 -4.68
C GLY A 331 -5.19 -11.99 -5.62
N GLY A 332 -4.82 -10.75 -5.31
CA GLY A 332 -5.14 -9.58 -6.15
C GLY A 332 -3.98 -9.17 -7.04
N SER A 333 -4.25 -8.82 -8.31
CA SER A 333 -3.29 -8.12 -9.17
C SER A 333 -3.19 -6.65 -8.74
N VAL A 334 -2.48 -6.41 -7.64
CA VAL A 334 -2.24 -5.06 -7.14
C VAL A 334 -0.95 -4.52 -7.75
N ASP A 335 -1.05 -3.35 -8.38
CA ASP A 335 0.10 -2.65 -8.93
C ASP A 335 0.82 -1.88 -7.82
N PHE A 336 2.03 -2.32 -7.48
CA PHE A 336 2.90 -1.66 -6.51
C PHE A 336 3.69 -0.50 -7.12
N ALA A 337 3.74 -0.37 -8.45
CA ALA A 337 4.61 0.57 -9.14
C ALA A 337 4.44 2.04 -8.67
N PRO A 338 3.22 2.56 -8.42
CA PRO A 338 3.06 3.93 -7.93
C PRO A 338 3.70 4.16 -6.56
N ALA A 339 3.49 3.24 -5.62
CA ALA A 339 4.06 3.35 -4.28
C ALA A 339 5.58 3.16 -4.29
N ILE A 340 6.07 2.18 -5.05
CA ILE A 340 7.51 1.93 -5.21
C ILE A 340 8.20 3.15 -5.83
N LYS A 341 7.62 3.74 -6.88
CA LYS A 341 8.17 4.94 -7.52
C LYS A 341 8.25 6.12 -6.55
N GLY A 342 7.19 6.38 -5.77
CA GLY A 342 7.20 7.44 -4.76
C GLY A 342 8.33 7.28 -3.74
N LEU A 343 8.55 6.05 -3.25
CA LEU A 343 9.66 5.75 -2.33
C LEU A 343 11.04 5.78 -2.97
N MET A 344 11.17 5.56 -4.27
CA MET A 344 12.45 5.71 -4.98
C MET A 344 12.84 7.17 -5.20
N GLU A 345 11.86 8.06 -5.34
CA GLU A 345 12.07 9.49 -5.55
C GLU A 345 12.47 10.22 -4.26
N ASP A 346 12.01 9.73 -3.09
CA ASP A 346 12.29 10.29 -1.78
C ASP A 346 13.03 9.29 -0.87
N VAL A 347 14.34 9.52 -0.73
CA VAL A 347 15.25 8.65 0.00
C VAL A 347 14.99 8.69 1.52
N ASP A 348 14.65 9.87 2.05
CA ASP A 348 14.40 10.06 3.47
C ASP A 348 13.08 9.38 3.86
N LEU A 349 12.05 9.55 3.03
CA LEU A 349 10.76 8.87 3.18
C LEU A 349 10.90 7.34 3.15
N LEU A 350 11.70 6.81 2.21
CA LEU A 350 11.98 5.37 2.17
C LEU A 350 12.68 4.89 3.43
N ASP A 351 13.70 5.62 3.90
CA ASP A 351 14.40 5.24 5.13
C ASP A 351 13.46 5.27 6.35
N ASP A 352 12.54 6.22 6.41
CA ASP A 352 11.51 6.26 7.46
C ASP A 352 10.49 5.14 7.37
N VAL A 353 9.98 4.81 6.18
CA VAL A 353 9.11 3.63 5.99
C VAL A 353 9.83 2.33 6.35
N LEU A 354 11.14 2.22 6.04
CA LEU A 354 11.97 1.09 6.45
C LEU A 354 12.17 1.06 7.98
N ASN A 355 12.33 2.21 8.63
CA ASN A 355 12.42 2.32 10.09
C ASN A 355 11.11 1.89 10.78
N ILE A 356 9.95 2.22 10.19
CA ILE A 356 8.63 1.73 10.60
C ILE A 356 8.57 0.20 10.47
N MET A 357 8.95 -0.34 9.30
CA MET A 357 9.01 -1.78 9.03
C MET A 357 9.91 -2.53 10.03
N GLU A 358 11.03 -1.93 10.43
CA GLU A 358 11.97 -2.47 11.40
C GLU A 358 11.57 -2.21 12.86
N ARG A 359 10.45 -1.52 13.10
CA ARG A 359 9.94 -1.20 14.45
C ARG A 359 10.98 -0.45 15.30
N LYS A 360 11.70 0.50 14.69
CA LYS A 360 12.72 1.30 15.37
C LYS A 360 12.12 2.26 16.39
N ASP A 361 10.97 2.83 16.05
CA ASP A 361 10.18 3.61 17.00
C ASP A 361 9.57 2.72 18.09
N GLN A 362 9.57 3.22 19.33
CA GLN A 362 9.03 2.48 20.46
C GLN A 362 7.52 2.26 20.31
N GLU A 363 6.74 3.29 19.97
CA GLU A 363 5.29 3.19 19.90
C GLU A 363 4.83 2.36 18.70
N LEU A 364 5.46 2.51 17.54
CA LEU A 364 5.18 1.65 16.39
C LEU A 364 5.48 0.18 16.70
N ARG A 365 6.53 -0.09 17.48
CA ARG A 365 6.78 -1.45 17.99
C ARG A 365 5.62 -1.93 18.85
N MET A 366 5.15 -1.13 19.81
CA MET A 366 4.01 -1.49 20.67
C MET A 366 2.73 -1.75 19.87
N ILE A 367 2.47 -0.95 18.84
CA ILE A 367 1.33 -1.14 17.91
C ILE A 367 1.47 -2.47 17.16
N SER A 368 2.65 -2.74 16.59
CA SER A 368 2.91 -3.94 15.80
C SER A 368 2.73 -5.23 16.60
N VAL A 369 3.08 -5.20 17.88
CA VAL A 369 2.88 -6.34 18.78
C VAL A 369 1.55 -6.30 19.53
N ARG A 370 0.66 -5.32 19.25
CA ARG A 370 -0.64 -5.16 19.93
C ARG A 370 -0.53 -5.14 21.46
N LEU A 371 0.46 -4.43 22.00
CA LEU A 371 0.56 -4.24 23.45
C LEU A 371 -0.45 -3.20 23.95
N HIS A 372 -0.76 -3.23 25.24
CA HIS A 372 -1.68 -2.26 25.85
C HIS A 372 -1.21 -0.81 25.60
N PRO A 373 -2.12 0.11 25.17
CA PRO A 373 -3.58 -0.02 25.12
C PRO A 373 -4.15 -0.56 23.79
N TYR A 374 -3.33 -0.85 22.78
CA TYR A 374 -3.78 -1.22 21.43
C TYR A 374 -4.59 -2.54 21.40
N SER A 375 -4.27 -3.48 22.29
CA SER A 375 -5.04 -4.73 22.46
C SER A 375 -6.49 -4.52 22.88
N SER A 376 -6.82 -3.38 23.50
CA SER A 376 -8.16 -3.10 24.03
C SER A 376 -9.19 -2.77 22.93
N ILE A 377 -8.74 -2.22 21.80
CA ILE A 377 -9.60 -1.87 20.66
C ILE A 377 -9.42 -2.81 19.46
N MET A 378 -8.33 -3.59 19.45
CA MET A 378 -8.05 -4.55 18.39
C MET A 378 -7.28 -5.76 18.93
N SER A 379 -7.93 -6.92 18.94
CA SER A 379 -7.34 -8.18 19.37
C SER A 379 -6.31 -8.71 18.37
N ARG A 380 -5.30 -9.44 18.86
CA ARG A 380 -4.37 -10.18 18.00
C ARG A 380 -5.15 -11.23 17.17
N GLY A 381 -4.81 -11.36 15.88
CA GLY A 381 -5.50 -12.24 14.94
C GLY A 381 -6.61 -11.57 14.11
N ILE A 382 -7.11 -10.40 14.50
CA ILE A 382 -8.00 -9.56 13.67
C ILE A 382 -7.12 -8.58 12.90
N GLU A 383 -6.49 -9.08 11.83
CA GLU A 383 -5.54 -8.28 11.03
C GLU A 383 -6.24 -7.45 9.95
N ARG A 384 -7.45 -7.86 9.57
CA ARG A 384 -8.13 -7.41 8.36
C ARG A 384 -9.26 -6.45 8.68
N ILE A 385 -9.12 -5.25 8.14
CA ILE A 385 -10.21 -4.29 8.01
C ILE A 385 -10.60 -4.30 6.54
N GLY A 386 -11.82 -4.77 6.24
CA GLY A 386 -12.28 -4.98 4.86
C GLY A 386 -12.34 -3.71 4.02
N ASN A 387 -12.57 -2.55 4.64
CA ASN A 387 -12.55 -1.25 3.98
C ASN A 387 -11.76 -0.24 4.82
N MET A 388 -10.60 0.20 4.32
CA MET A 388 -9.76 1.17 5.02
C MET A 388 -10.26 2.60 4.78
N THR A 389 -10.87 3.19 5.79
CA THR A 389 -11.46 4.55 5.70
C THR A 389 -10.49 5.66 6.10
N ILE A 390 -9.29 5.33 6.61
CA ILE A 390 -8.33 6.31 7.10
C ILE A 390 -7.88 7.31 6.03
N GLU A 391 -7.78 8.58 6.43
CA GLU A 391 -7.32 9.69 5.61
C GLU A 391 -6.13 10.39 6.27
N GLU A 392 -5.35 11.14 5.49
CA GLU A 392 -4.17 11.88 5.97
C GLU A 392 -4.48 12.89 7.08
N SER A 393 -5.72 13.39 7.13
CA SER A 393 -6.18 14.30 8.19
C SER A 393 -6.01 13.69 9.59
N PHE A 394 -5.99 12.36 9.71
CA PHE A 394 -5.75 11.69 10.99
C PHE A 394 -4.32 11.92 11.49
N VAL A 395 -3.33 12.04 10.60
CA VAL A 395 -1.96 12.40 10.98
C VAL A 395 -1.91 13.82 11.54
N GLU A 396 -2.68 14.74 10.96
CA GLU A 396 -2.83 16.08 11.51
C GLU A 396 -3.53 16.08 12.88
N ASP A 397 -4.52 15.21 13.08
CA ASP A 397 -5.18 15.05 14.37
C ASP A 397 -4.19 14.56 15.43
N LEU A 398 -3.27 13.63 15.10
CA LEU A 398 -2.23 13.18 16.05
C LEU A 398 -1.33 14.33 16.52
N GLU A 399 -1.05 15.30 15.65
CA GLU A 399 -0.19 16.44 15.97
C GLU A 399 -0.95 17.58 16.70
N LYS A 400 -2.18 17.87 16.27
CA LYS A 400 -2.88 19.12 16.65
C LYS A 400 -4.04 18.91 17.62
N LEU A 401 -4.64 17.72 17.66
CA LEU A 401 -5.82 17.47 18.48
C LEU A 401 -5.43 16.94 19.85
N ASP A 402 -5.95 17.53 20.91
CA ASP A 402 -5.73 17.04 22.26
C ASP A 402 -6.75 15.96 22.65
N SER A 403 -6.55 15.33 23.82
CA SER A 403 -7.47 14.28 24.29
C SER A 403 -8.87 14.81 24.61
N GLU A 404 -9.02 16.12 24.87
CA GLU A 404 -10.32 16.76 25.03
C GLU A 404 -11.08 16.85 23.71
N GLY A 405 -10.46 17.40 22.68
CA GLY A 405 -11.06 17.48 21.35
C GLY A 405 -11.38 16.11 20.77
N MET A 406 -10.56 15.10 21.03
CA MET A 406 -10.85 13.72 20.62
C MET A 406 -12.05 13.13 21.40
N SER A 407 -12.14 13.40 22.71
CA SER A 407 -13.26 12.99 23.57
C SER A 407 -14.59 13.58 23.09
N ASP A 408 -14.58 14.85 22.68
CA ASP A 408 -15.74 15.53 22.13
C ASP A 408 -16.14 14.94 20.75
N ARG A 409 -15.17 14.60 19.88
CA ARG A 409 -15.46 13.92 18.61
C ARG A 409 -16.08 12.54 18.83
N LEU A 410 -15.51 11.71 19.71
CA LEU A 410 -16.02 10.38 20.05
C LEU A 410 -17.42 10.42 20.69
N SER A 411 -17.80 11.55 21.28
CA SER A 411 -19.12 11.75 21.88
C SER A 411 -20.04 12.61 21.00
N SER A 412 -19.62 12.99 19.79
CA SER A 412 -20.38 13.90 18.92
C SER A 412 -21.76 13.33 18.58
N PRO A 413 -22.81 14.17 18.49
CA PRO A 413 -24.11 13.73 17.98
C PRO A 413 -24.03 13.36 16.48
N ASP A 414 -23.11 13.99 15.73
CA ASP A 414 -22.88 13.62 14.32
C ASP A 414 -22.21 12.23 14.24
N GLN A 415 -22.94 11.28 13.65
CA GLN A 415 -22.48 9.89 13.49
C GLN A 415 -21.14 9.80 12.75
N MET A 416 -20.92 10.62 11.72
CA MET A 416 -19.69 10.55 10.93
C MET A 416 -18.48 11.03 11.76
N GLN A 417 -18.62 12.13 12.49
CA GLN A 417 -17.58 12.63 13.40
C GLN A 417 -17.32 11.68 14.57
N ARG A 418 -18.35 10.97 15.03
CA ARG A 418 -18.27 10.02 16.13
C ARG A 418 -17.55 8.71 15.78
N VAL A 419 -17.90 8.11 14.64
CA VAL A 419 -17.40 6.78 14.27
C VAL A 419 -16.01 6.85 13.64
N ARG A 420 -15.70 7.94 12.93
CA ARG A 420 -14.45 8.09 12.17
C ARG A 420 -13.19 7.94 13.02
N PRO A 421 -13.03 8.58 14.20
CA PRO A 421 -11.79 8.44 14.98
C PRO A 421 -11.49 7.00 15.40
N ALA A 422 -12.53 6.25 15.81
CA ALA A 422 -12.39 4.84 16.17
C ALA A 422 -11.95 3.99 14.97
N ALA A 423 -12.51 4.27 13.79
CA ALA A 423 -12.14 3.61 12.54
C ALA A 423 -10.70 3.95 12.11
N ASP A 424 -10.30 5.22 12.23
CA ASP A 424 -8.96 5.69 11.86
C ASP A 424 -7.88 5.07 12.75
N MET A 425 -8.09 5.03 14.08
CA MET A 425 -7.16 4.35 15.00
C MET A 425 -7.01 2.86 14.66
N ARG A 426 -8.12 2.17 14.36
CA ARG A 426 -8.08 0.77 13.93
C ARG A 426 -7.36 0.63 12.58
N CYS A 427 -7.63 1.47 11.61
CA CYS A 427 -6.95 1.45 10.32
C CYS A 427 -5.44 1.66 10.46
N MET A 428 -5.02 2.62 11.29
CA MET A 428 -3.61 2.88 11.57
C MET A 428 -2.90 1.66 12.16
N ILE A 429 -3.54 1.03 13.15
CA ILE A 429 -3.07 -0.21 13.78
C ILE A 429 -2.93 -1.35 12.76
N SER A 430 -3.83 -1.45 11.77
CA SER A 430 -3.76 -2.42 10.68
C SER A 430 -2.67 -2.08 9.64
N LEU A 431 -2.47 -0.80 9.28
CA LEU A 431 -1.39 -0.39 8.37
C LEU A 431 -0.02 -0.74 8.92
N VAL A 432 0.25 -0.36 10.17
CA VAL A 432 1.53 -0.67 10.83
C VAL A 432 1.77 -2.18 10.86
N ASP A 433 0.71 -2.97 11.04
CA ASP A 433 0.79 -4.43 11.05
C ASP A 433 1.18 -5.00 9.69
N HIS A 434 0.57 -4.52 8.60
CA HIS A 434 0.89 -4.96 7.24
C HIS A 434 2.29 -4.56 6.79
N VAL A 435 2.81 -3.42 7.28
CA VAL A 435 4.20 -3.00 7.02
C VAL A 435 5.18 -3.82 7.86
N SER A 436 4.80 -4.22 9.08
CA SER A 436 5.67 -4.93 10.03
C SER A 436 5.65 -6.46 9.89
N LYS A 437 4.61 -7.06 9.33
CA LYS A 437 4.45 -8.51 9.16
C LYS A 437 4.89 -8.97 7.78
N ARG A 438 5.01 -10.28 7.59
CA ARG A 438 5.40 -10.90 6.32
C ARG A 438 4.29 -10.74 5.27
N THR A 439 4.25 -9.58 4.63
CA THR A 439 3.33 -9.24 3.55
C THR A 439 4.08 -9.05 2.23
N ARG A 440 3.35 -9.03 1.11
CA ARG A 440 3.93 -8.67 -0.20
C ARG A 440 4.54 -7.29 -0.19
N PHE A 441 3.85 -6.32 0.41
CA PHE A 441 4.34 -4.95 0.51
C PHE A 441 5.67 -4.89 1.27
N ARG A 442 5.78 -5.58 2.42
CA ARG A 442 7.04 -5.65 3.19
C ARG A 442 8.18 -6.25 2.37
N LYS A 443 7.90 -7.26 1.55
CA LYS A 443 8.91 -7.86 0.67
C LYS A 443 9.38 -6.89 -0.42
N GLU A 444 8.48 -6.10 -1.00
CA GLU A 444 8.85 -5.05 -1.95
C GLU A 444 9.69 -3.93 -1.28
N LEU A 445 9.39 -3.55 -0.04
CA LEU A 445 10.24 -2.64 0.74
C LEU A 445 11.65 -3.20 0.97
N ARG A 446 11.76 -4.52 1.24
CA ARG A 446 13.07 -5.20 1.34
C ARG A 446 13.82 -5.16 0.02
N LEU A 447 13.14 -5.39 -1.11
CA LEU A 447 13.75 -5.28 -2.44
C LEU A 447 14.26 -3.86 -2.71
N LEU A 448 13.48 -2.84 -2.37
CA LEU A 448 13.90 -1.44 -2.51
C LEU A 448 15.17 -1.13 -1.71
N ARG A 449 15.24 -1.60 -0.46
CA ARG A 449 16.45 -1.44 0.35
C ARG A 449 17.66 -2.16 -0.23
N ILE A 450 17.46 -3.37 -0.75
CA ILE A 450 18.52 -4.11 -1.43
C ILE A 450 18.96 -3.35 -2.69
N SER A 451 18.02 -2.86 -3.50
CA SER A 451 18.30 -2.05 -4.70
C SER A 451 19.19 -0.86 -4.36
N LYS A 452 18.83 -0.08 -3.34
CA LYS A 452 19.63 1.07 -2.87
C LYS A 452 21.06 0.66 -2.51
N GLN A 453 21.23 -0.43 -1.75
CA GLN A 453 22.57 -0.93 -1.38
C GLN A 453 23.36 -1.46 -2.58
N LEU A 454 22.69 -2.08 -3.56
CA LEU A 454 23.35 -2.52 -4.79
C LEU A 454 23.82 -1.31 -5.60
N GLU A 455 22.97 -0.32 -5.80
CA GLU A 455 23.31 0.93 -6.49
C GLU A 455 24.51 1.64 -5.83
N GLU A 456 24.55 1.69 -4.50
CA GLU A 456 25.69 2.25 -3.74
C GLU A 456 27.02 1.55 -4.07
N PHE A 457 27.05 0.22 -4.25
CA PHE A 457 28.29 -0.50 -4.62
C PHE A 457 28.77 -0.12 -6.02
N TYR A 458 27.85 0.01 -6.98
CA TYR A 458 28.18 0.36 -8.37
C TYR A 458 28.52 1.85 -8.53
N GLN A 459 27.97 2.73 -7.70
CA GLN A 459 28.35 4.16 -7.66
C GLN A 459 29.69 4.37 -6.93
N GLY A 460 29.97 3.57 -5.90
CA GLY A 460 31.19 3.69 -5.08
C GLY A 460 32.47 3.17 -5.74
N THR A 461 32.37 2.43 -6.84
CA THR A 461 33.52 1.77 -7.49
C THR A 461 33.50 1.93 -9.01
N SER A 462 34.63 2.34 -9.60
CA SER A 462 34.74 2.46 -11.07
C SER A 462 34.83 1.12 -11.80
N ASP A 463 35.32 0.07 -11.11
CA ASP A 463 35.44 -1.29 -11.63
C ASP A 463 34.15 -2.10 -11.42
N MET A 464 33.51 -2.46 -12.54
CA MET A 464 32.27 -3.23 -12.57
C MET A 464 32.42 -4.63 -11.99
N LYS A 465 33.58 -5.27 -12.14
CA LYS A 465 33.79 -6.63 -11.62
C LYS A 465 33.91 -6.62 -10.11
N GLU A 466 34.58 -5.61 -9.57
CA GLU A 466 34.70 -5.42 -8.12
C GLU A 466 33.33 -5.09 -7.50
N ALA A 467 32.58 -4.15 -8.10
CA ALA A 467 31.22 -3.82 -7.67
C ALA A 467 30.31 -5.07 -7.66
N ARG A 468 30.33 -5.88 -8.73
CA ARG A 468 29.58 -7.15 -8.79
C ARG A 468 30.02 -8.12 -7.70
N HIS A 469 31.32 -8.27 -7.45
CA HIS A 469 31.81 -9.17 -6.41
C HIS A 469 31.37 -8.73 -5.00
N GLN A 470 31.36 -7.42 -4.73
CA GLN A 470 30.85 -6.85 -3.48
C GLN A 470 29.35 -7.11 -3.32
N ALA A 471 28.58 -6.89 -4.40
CA ALA A 471 27.14 -7.13 -4.45
C ALA A 471 26.77 -8.61 -4.23
N GLU A 472 27.44 -9.53 -4.93
CA GLU A 472 27.27 -10.98 -4.73
C GLU A 472 27.68 -11.42 -3.31
N GLY A 473 28.76 -10.84 -2.77
CA GLY A 473 29.19 -11.06 -1.39
C GLY A 473 28.15 -10.60 -0.37
N PHE A 474 27.53 -9.44 -0.62
CA PHE A 474 26.43 -8.92 0.19
C PHE A 474 25.20 -9.85 0.16
N LEU A 475 24.71 -10.22 -1.02
CA LEU A 475 23.53 -11.09 -1.16
C LEU A 475 23.74 -12.48 -0.53
N ASN A 476 24.94 -13.05 -0.65
CA ASN A 476 25.23 -14.39 -0.12
C ASN A 476 25.48 -14.42 1.39
N ARG A 477 26.09 -13.38 1.96
CA ARG A 477 26.57 -13.40 3.37
C ARG A 477 25.83 -12.45 4.30
N ARG A 478 25.38 -11.29 3.80
CA ARG A 478 24.81 -10.20 4.62
C ARG A 478 23.29 -10.12 4.53
N LEU A 479 22.66 -10.61 3.47
CA LEU A 479 21.20 -10.54 3.29
C LEU A 479 20.42 -11.10 4.50
N ARG A 480 20.80 -12.29 4.99
CA ARG A 480 20.17 -12.92 6.17
C ARG A 480 20.43 -12.17 7.48
N ARG A 481 21.53 -11.42 7.56
CA ARG A 481 21.84 -10.57 8.71
C ARG A 481 21.05 -9.27 8.68
N LEU A 482 20.78 -8.74 7.49
CA LEU A 482 19.98 -7.54 7.28
C LEU A 482 18.51 -7.77 7.64
N PHE A 483 17.97 -8.96 7.32
CA PHE A 483 16.60 -9.34 7.66
C PHE A 483 16.58 -10.71 8.36
N PRO A 484 16.74 -10.73 9.70
CA PRO A 484 16.81 -11.97 10.49
C PRO A 484 15.52 -12.79 10.45
N ASP A 485 14.37 -12.15 10.23
CA ASP A 485 13.04 -12.73 10.27
C ASP A 485 12.55 -13.23 8.89
N MET A 486 13.43 -13.26 7.90
CA MET A 486 13.16 -13.76 6.54
C MET A 486 13.11 -15.29 6.49
N ASN A 487 12.13 -15.87 5.78
CA ASN A 487 12.06 -17.33 5.59
C ASN A 487 12.95 -17.78 4.40
N ALA A 488 13.14 -19.10 4.23
CA ALA A 488 14.04 -19.64 3.21
C ALA A 488 13.55 -19.36 1.78
N ASP A 489 12.24 -19.45 1.54
CA ASP A 489 11.63 -19.27 0.21
C ASP A 489 11.69 -17.80 -0.23
N GLU A 490 11.34 -16.89 0.67
CA GLU A 490 11.48 -15.44 0.50
C GLU A 490 12.94 -15.06 0.25
N ALA A 491 13.89 -15.65 0.99
CA ALA A 491 15.31 -15.41 0.76
C ALA A 491 15.78 -15.87 -0.62
N ALA A 492 15.29 -17.01 -1.10
CA ALA A 492 15.61 -17.49 -2.44
C ALA A 492 15.03 -16.57 -3.51
N GLU A 493 13.77 -16.15 -3.36
CA GLU A 493 13.12 -15.27 -4.32
C GLU A 493 13.72 -13.86 -4.34
N LEU A 494 13.98 -13.26 -3.16
CA LEU A 494 14.68 -11.98 -3.04
C LEU A 494 16.06 -12.06 -3.68
N LYS A 495 16.80 -13.14 -3.46
CA LYS A 495 18.12 -13.34 -4.09
C LYS A 495 18.03 -13.45 -5.60
N GLN A 496 17.04 -14.18 -6.12
CA GLN A 496 16.82 -14.29 -7.56
C GLN A 496 16.53 -12.91 -8.17
N ARG A 497 15.51 -12.21 -7.66
CA ARG A 497 15.14 -10.87 -8.15
C ARG A 497 16.28 -9.86 -8.00
N SER A 498 17.05 -9.93 -6.92
CA SER A 498 18.22 -9.06 -6.72
C SER A 498 19.33 -9.36 -7.74
N THR A 499 19.47 -10.61 -8.18
CA THR A 499 20.46 -10.98 -9.21
C THR A 499 20.05 -10.43 -10.57
N GLU A 500 18.77 -10.56 -10.92
CA GLU A 500 18.21 -9.94 -12.13
C GLU A 500 18.39 -8.41 -12.12
N MET A 501 18.21 -7.79 -10.94
CA MET A 501 18.42 -6.35 -10.75
C MET A 501 19.89 -5.94 -10.91
N MET A 502 20.85 -6.72 -10.39
CA MET A 502 22.28 -6.47 -10.63
C MET A 502 22.61 -6.47 -12.12
N ASP A 503 22.10 -7.46 -12.87
CA ASP A 503 22.32 -7.54 -14.31
C ASP A 503 21.72 -6.32 -15.05
N GLN A 504 20.54 -5.85 -14.62
CA GLN A 504 19.92 -4.64 -15.14
C GLN A 504 20.71 -3.36 -14.81
N LEU A 505 21.23 -3.23 -13.59
CA LEU A 505 22.07 -2.10 -13.18
C LEU A 505 23.38 -2.08 -13.99
N GLU A 506 24.01 -3.23 -14.19
CA GLU A 506 25.21 -3.34 -15.03
C GLU A 506 24.94 -2.89 -16.46
N GLN A 507 23.84 -3.37 -17.06
CA GLN A 507 23.46 -2.99 -18.41
C GLN A 507 23.18 -1.48 -18.50
N ARG A 508 22.46 -0.90 -17.53
CA ARG A 508 22.19 0.54 -17.46
C ARG A 508 23.48 1.35 -17.38
N ILE A 509 24.41 0.99 -16.50
CA ILE A 509 25.70 1.69 -16.35
C ILE A 509 26.55 1.58 -17.61
N ILE A 510 26.56 0.40 -18.25
CA ILE A 510 27.27 0.20 -19.52
C ILE A 510 26.70 1.13 -20.60
N ASP A 511 25.38 1.22 -20.70
CA ASP A 511 24.71 2.05 -21.70
C ASP A 511 24.84 3.55 -21.40
N GLU A 512 24.79 3.96 -20.12
CA GLU A 512 25.13 5.31 -19.68
C GLU A 512 26.58 5.68 -20.05
N ARG A 513 27.56 4.81 -19.74
CA ARG A 513 28.98 5.04 -20.10
C ARG A 513 29.16 5.12 -21.61
N LYS A 514 28.47 4.29 -22.40
CA LYS A 514 28.49 4.39 -23.89
C LYS A 514 27.91 5.72 -24.34
N SER A 515 26.75 6.11 -23.82
CA SER A 515 26.08 7.37 -24.17
C SER A 515 26.93 8.59 -23.79
N GLU A 516 27.65 8.54 -22.67
CA GLU A 516 28.60 9.59 -22.30
C GLU A 516 29.79 9.65 -23.25
N VAL A 517 30.33 8.50 -23.66
CA VAL A 517 31.43 8.44 -24.62
C VAL A 517 30.96 8.97 -25.98
N GLU A 518 29.76 8.61 -26.42
CA GLU A 518 29.15 9.13 -27.63
C GLU A 518 28.92 10.64 -27.52
N ALA A 519 28.31 11.14 -26.44
CA ALA A 519 28.12 12.56 -26.21
C ALA A 519 29.44 13.33 -26.11
N LYS A 520 30.50 12.73 -25.53
CA LYS A 520 31.86 13.29 -25.54
C LYS A 520 32.43 13.32 -26.96
N ARG A 521 32.20 12.30 -27.79
CA ARG A 521 32.57 12.29 -29.21
C ARG A 521 31.82 13.37 -29.99
N THR A 522 30.51 13.50 -29.83
CA THR A 522 29.71 14.55 -30.48
C THR A 522 30.16 15.94 -30.05
N LYS A 523 30.47 16.16 -28.76
CA LYS A 523 31.04 17.42 -28.27
C LYS A 523 32.43 17.71 -28.84
N VAL A 524 33.27 16.70 -29.03
CA VAL A 524 34.59 16.84 -29.68
C VAL A 524 34.43 17.13 -31.17
N GLU A 525 33.49 16.50 -31.85
CA GLU A 525 33.16 16.75 -33.26
C GLU A 525 32.55 18.16 -33.44
N GLU A 526 31.64 18.59 -32.57
CA GLU A 526 31.09 19.95 -32.56
C GLU A 526 32.14 21.01 -32.19
N ALA A 527 33.08 20.70 -31.28
CA ALA A 527 34.19 21.59 -30.95
C ALA A 527 35.23 21.66 -32.09
N GLN A 528 35.39 20.58 -32.86
CA GLN A 528 36.17 20.60 -34.10
C GLN A 528 35.46 21.37 -35.21
N ALA A 529 34.11 21.32 -35.27
CA ALA A 529 33.30 22.09 -36.20
C ALA A 529 33.17 23.59 -35.82
N LYS A 530 33.33 23.95 -34.54
CA LYS A 530 33.33 25.34 -34.03
C LYS A 530 34.72 25.96 -33.87
N LYS A 531 35.80 25.26 -34.25
CA LYS A 531 37.07 25.96 -34.50
C LYS A 531 36.82 26.93 -35.66
N PRO A 532 37.21 28.21 -35.55
CA PRO A 532 37.20 29.07 -36.72
C PRO A 532 38.09 28.39 -37.77
N ALA A 533 37.54 28.20 -38.96
CA ALA A 533 38.31 27.85 -40.13
C ALA A 533 39.31 28.98 -40.40
N GLU A 534 40.49 28.90 -39.79
CA GLU A 534 41.69 29.43 -40.44
C GLU A 534 41.90 28.54 -41.66
N GLY A 535 41.60 29.13 -42.81
CA GLY A 535 41.26 28.41 -44.04
C GLY A 535 42.39 27.63 -44.68
N GLY A 536 41.96 26.81 -45.64
CA GLY A 536 42.80 26.24 -46.68
C GLY A 536 42.79 24.73 -46.70
N ASP A 537 41.70 24.13 -47.18
CA ASP A 537 41.78 22.77 -47.75
C ASP A 537 40.92 22.55 -49.01
N ASP A 538 40.15 23.56 -49.47
CA ASP A 538 39.44 23.52 -50.77
C ASP A 538 40.22 24.16 -51.93
N ASP A 539 41.39 24.77 -51.68
CA ASP A 539 42.19 25.48 -52.70
C ASP A 539 43.43 24.68 -53.18
N MET A 540 43.61 23.46 -52.67
CA MET A 540 44.80 22.62 -52.91
C MET A 540 44.55 21.44 -53.86
N GLU A 541 43.34 21.27 -54.38
CA GLU A 541 43.10 20.34 -55.48
C GLU A 541 43.46 21.00 -56.82
N LEU A 542 44.16 20.28 -57.69
CA LEU A 542 44.50 20.73 -59.04
C LEU A 542 43.37 20.34 -59.99
N SER A 543 42.80 21.30 -60.72
CA SER A 543 41.84 20.98 -61.79
C SER A 543 42.56 20.35 -63.00
N GLU A 544 41.82 19.65 -63.86
CA GLU A 544 42.39 19.05 -65.08
C GLU A 544 43.04 20.08 -66.01
N ASP A 545 42.56 21.33 -66.00
CA ASP A 545 43.14 22.43 -66.79
C ASP A 545 44.36 23.07 -66.12
N GLU A 546 44.44 23.03 -64.78
CA GLU A 546 45.65 23.40 -64.02
C GLU A 546 46.78 22.39 -64.28
N ILE A 547 46.47 21.10 -64.40
CA ILE A 547 47.47 20.07 -64.74
C ILE A 547 47.96 20.25 -66.18
N LYS A 548 47.08 20.54 -67.13
CA LYS A 548 47.46 20.80 -68.55
C LYS A 548 48.36 22.04 -68.72
N SER A 549 48.20 23.06 -67.87
CA SER A 549 49.04 24.26 -67.87
C SER A 549 50.37 24.08 -67.12
N GLY A 550 50.67 22.87 -66.63
CA GLY A 550 51.92 22.53 -65.98
C GLY A 550 51.98 22.87 -64.48
N VAL A 551 50.85 23.22 -63.87
CA VAL A 551 50.76 23.49 -62.43
C VAL A 551 50.90 22.18 -61.65
N GLN A 552 51.78 22.19 -60.64
CA GLN A 552 51.99 21.06 -59.74
C GLN A 552 52.07 21.53 -58.29
N ILE A 553 51.88 20.63 -57.33
CA ILE A 553 52.04 20.95 -55.90
C ILE A 553 53.45 20.58 -55.45
N GLY A 554 54.26 21.59 -55.13
CA GLY A 554 55.61 21.43 -54.60
C GLY A 554 55.68 21.76 -53.11
N ARG A 555 56.54 21.08 -52.34
CA ARG A 555 56.88 21.53 -50.98
C ARG A 555 57.96 22.60 -51.07
N VAL A 556 57.56 23.86 -50.91
CA VAL A 556 58.45 25.03 -50.99
C VAL A 556 58.90 25.42 -49.58
N GLU A 557 60.21 25.57 -49.39
CA GLU A 557 60.77 26.09 -48.14
C GLU A 557 60.59 27.61 -48.09
N MET A 558 59.74 28.08 -47.17
CA MET A 558 59.41 29.50 -47.01
C MET A 558 59.56 29.94 -45.55
N ARG A 559 59.89 31.22 -45.34
CA ARG A 559 59.96 31.80 -43.99
C ARG A 559 58.59 32.34 -43.58
N VAL A 560 57.95 31.69 -42.61
CA VAL A 560 56.65 32.09 -42.06
C VAL A 560 56.79 32.36 -40.56
N ALA A 561 56.35 33.55 -40.14
CA ALA A 561 56.45 34.04 -38.75
C ALA A 561 57.85 33.87 -38.14
N GLY A 562 58.91 34.20 -38.91
CA GLY A 562 60.31 34.14 -38.45
C GLY A 562 61.00 32.77 -38.58
N SER A 563 60.23 31.68 -38.72
CA SER A 563 60.74 30.30 -38.86
C SER A 563 60.71 29.81 -40.31
N SER A 564 61.73 29.07 -40.76
CA SER A 564 61.69 28.37 -42.06
C SER A 564 60.80 27.14 -41.94
N ARG A 565 59.74 27.06 -42.75
CA ARG A 565 58.81 25.93 -42.82
C ARG A 565 58.69 25.46 -44.26
N ARG A 566 58.53 24.15 -44.43
CA ARG A 566 58.25 23.53 -45.73
C ARG A 566 56.74 23.46 -45.89
N ILE A 567 56.21 24.22 -46.83
CA ILE A 567 54.77 24.38 -47.04
C ILE A 567 54.42 23.81 -48.41
N PRO A 568 53.42 22.94 -48.53
CA PRO A 568 52.93 22.52 -49.84
C PRO A 568 52.27 23.71 -50.54
N THR A 569 52.65 23.99 -51.78
CA THR A 569 52.24 25.20 -52.51
C THR A 569 52.12 24.88 -54.01
N LYS A 570 51.12 25.44 -54.69
CA LYS A 570 51.00 25.34 -56.15
C LYS A 570 52.15 26.09 -56.82
N ILE A 571 52.82 25.45 -57.76
CA ILE A 571 53.95 25.99 -58.52
C ILE A 571 53.70 25.74 -60.00
N MET A 572 54.13 26.68 -60.85
CA MET A 572 53.92 26.62 -62.29
C MET A 572 55.16 27.11 -63.04
N PRO A 573 55.36 26.73 -64.31
CA PRO A 573 56.31 27.40 -65.19
C PRO A 573 55.90 28.86 -65.38
N ASP A 574 56.86 29.78 -65.47
CA ASP A 574 56.56 31.18 -65.74
C ASP A 574 55.96 31.31 -67.16
N PRO A 575 54.81 31.98 -67.35
CA PRO A 575 54.23 32.23 -68.67
C PRO A 575 55.16 32.96 -69.64
N ASP A 576 56.06 33.80 -69.13
CA ASP A 576 57.00 34.60 -69.93
C ASP A 576 58.37 33.92 -70.14
N ASP A 577 58.72 32.93 -69.30
CA ASP A 577 59.98 32.15 -69.38
C ASP A 577 59.78 30.71 -68.87
N PRO A 578 59.40 29.75 -69.76
CA PRO A 578 59.03 28.40 -69.36
C PRO A 578 60.14 27.56 -68.71
N GLU A 579 61.41 28.00 -68.78
CA GLU A 579 62.53 27.33 -68.12
C GLU A 579 62.61 27.64 -66.62
N LYS A 580 61.88 28.65 -66.14
CA LYS A 580 61.81 29.04 -64.74
C LYS A 580 60.50 28.62 -64.10
N MET A 581 60.58 28.18 -62.85
CA MET A 581 59.40 27.84 -62.04
C MET A 581 59.11 28.97 -61.07
N CYS A 582 57.83 29.29 -60.87
CA CYS A 582 57.37 30.28 -59.91
C CYS A 582 56.25 29.73 -59.02
N ILE A 583 56.04 30.39 -57.88
CA ILE A 583 54.87 30.13 -57.04
C ILE A 583 53.64 30.61 -57.79
N ALA A 584 52.61 29.78 -57.83
CA ALA A 584 51.33 30.08 -58.44
C ALA A 584 50.33 30.58 -57.38
N SER A 585 49.51 31.57 -57.73
CA SER A 585 48.35 32.00 -56.93
C SER A 585 47.14 32.19 -57.83
N ARG A 586 45.95 31.92 -57.30
CA ARG A 586 44.71 32.19 -58.01
C ARG A 586 44.39 33.68 -57.98
N ASP A 587 44.17 34.27 -59.15
CA ASP A 587 43.72 35.66 -59.25
C ASP A 587 42.28 35.76 -58.68
N PRO A 588 42.01 36.63 -57.69
CA PRO A 588 40.70 36.75 -57.07
C PRO A 588 39.59 37.19 -58.03
N ASP A 589 39.93 37.90 -59.11
CA ASP A 589 38.93 38.46 -60.04
C ASP A 589 38.62 37.52 -61.20
N THR A 590 39.63 36.85 -61.78
CA THR A 590 39.44 35.95 -62.93
C THR A 590 39.37 34.48 -62.55
N ARG A 591 39.80 34.12 -61.33
CA ARG A 591 39.99 32.73 -60.85
C ARG A 591 41.02 31.91 -61.65
N ASP A 592 41.76 32.55 -62.55
CA ASP A 592 42.86 31.90 -63.28
C ASP A 592 44.10 31.79 -62.39
N ILE A 593 44.95 30.80 -62.69
CA ILE A 593 46.22 30.63 -62.00
C ILE A 593 47.28 31.54 -62.65
N VAL A 594 47.82 32.45 -61.84
CA VAL A 594 48.85 33.44 -62.27
C VAL A 594 50.08 33.38 -61.35
N PRO A 595 51.26 33.82 -61.83
CA PRO A 595 52.45 33.91 -60.99
C PRO A 595 52.23 34.79 -59.76
N ALA A 596 52.49 34.25 -58.58
CA ALA A 596 52.36 34.97 -57.32
C ALA A 596 53.43 36.07 -57.25
N LYS A 597 52.98 37.32 -57.05
CA LYS A 597 53.86 38.49 -56.94
C LYS A 597 54.02 38.93 -55.49
N ARG A 598 55.25 39.25 -55.09
CA ARG A 598 55.55 39.89 -53.78
C ARG A 598 56.23 41.22 -54.02
N ARG A 599 55.60 42.32 -53.57
CA ARG A 599 56.08 43.69 -53.83
C ARG A 599 56.31 43.99 -55.33
N GLY A 600 55.46 43.42 -56.19
CA GLY A 600 55.50 43.65 -57.65
C GLY A 600 56.39 42.69 -58.45
N ALA A 601 57.25 41.90 -57.82
CA ALA A 601 58.12 40.91 -58.49
C ALA A 601 57.56 39.49 -58.40
N VAL A 602 57.73 38.69 -59.46
CA VAL A 602 57.36 37.27 -59.50
C VAL A 602 58.25 36.47 -58.55
N ARG A 603 57.65 35.52 -57.83
CA ARG A 603 58.35 34.68 -56.85
C ARG A 603 58.88 33.41 -57.52
N TYR A 604 60.11 33.48 -58.02
CA TYR A 604 60.79 32.35 -58.62
C TYR A 604 61.24 31.33 -57.58
N ILE A 605 61.26 30.06 -57.98
CA ILE A 605 61.71 28.94 -57.16
C ILE A 605 62.66 28.04 -57.94
N GLU A 606 63.62 27.48 -57.23
CA GLU A 606 64.58 26.54 -57.77
C GLU A 606 64.46 25.20 -57.05
N LYS A 607 64.69 24.12 -57.79
CA LYS A 607 64.72 22.77 -57.24
C LYS A 607 66.12 22.48 -56.70
N ALA A 608 66.24 22.36 -55.39
CA ALA A 608 67.48 21.96 -54.74
C ALA A 608 67.78 20.47 -54.99
N ARG A 609 69.06 20.07 -54.81
CA ARG A 609 69.54 18.69 -55.04
C ARG A 609 68.83 17.64 -54.18
N ASP A 610 68.21 18.03 -53.07
CA ASP A 610 67.41 17.20 -52.18
C ASP A 610 65.95 17.02 -52.68
N GLY A 611 65.63 17.53 -53.87
CA GLY A 611 64.30 17.49 -54.46
C GLY A 611 63.32 18.52 -53.90
N THR A 612 63.75 19.38 -52.97
CA THR A 612 62.92 20.44 -52.38
C THR A 612 62.93 21.70 -53.23
N TRP A 613 61.82 22.46 -53.19
CA TRP A 613 61.75 23.76 -53.86
C TRP A 613 62.10 24.87 -52.88
N ARG A 614 62.91 25.84 -53.31
CA ARG A 614 63.31 26.99 -52.47
C ARG A 614 63.14 28.27 -53.27
N GLU A 615 62.76 29.36 -52.62
CA GLU A 615 62.64 30.67 -53.27
C GLU A 615 64.02 31.10 -53.79
N GLY A 616 64.14 31.21 -55.11
CA GLY A 616 65.30 31.75 -55.81
C GLY A 616 65.37 33.25 -55.54
N ARG A 617 66.58 33.79 -55.34
CA ARG A 617 66.74 35.22 -55.04
C ARG A 617 66.51 36.11 -56.24
#